data_AF-A0A3D1DFF2-F1
#
_entry.id   AF-A0A3D1DFF2-F1
#
_cell.length_a   1.000
_cell.length_b   1.000
_cell.length_c   1.000
_cell.angle_alpha   90.00
_cell.angle_beta   90.00
_cell.angle_gamma   90.00
#
_symmetry.space_group_name_H-M   'P 1'
#
loop_
_entity.id
_entity.type
_entity.pdbx_description
1 polymer ?
#
loop_
_entity_poly.entity_id
_entity_poly.type
_entity_poly.pdbx_seq_one_letter_code
_entity_poly.pdbx_strand_id
1 'polypeptide(L)'
;MKFSVWLVGRSSRRLIIAMIVAVLVVSDLPVTNRSFAKDAVPFARLDAEFQKSIRPLLSRYCLGCHSTKKKIGELDLEQFTTFAAVRKGTKSWLKVVEMLDNGEMPPKKSAQPTAAQRKTLRTWVDQYLNAEALARAGDPGPVVLRRLNNAEYTFTIRDLTGVPLDPAREFPTEGAAGEGFTNTGNSLVMSPALLRKYLDAGHEIAGHAVLLPTRIDFSPGNSRRDWTDEWLGKIRAFYRQHATVKRLGTPYKGYERLAHLGNAGLLPLEKYFAATLAERKSLAKGSQAIAAVAARRGLNAKYLGLLWS
;
A
#
# COMPACT_ATOMS: atom_id res chain seq x y z
N MET A 1 -52.82 19.48 47.39
CA MET A 1 -53.18 18.10 46.97
C MET A 1 -51.91 17.38 46.55
N LYS A 2 -51.68 16.20 47.14
CA LYS A 2 -50.57 15.26 46.88
C LYS A 2 -50.72 14.61 45.51
N PHE A 3 -49.62 14.17 44.89
CA PHE A 3 -49.40 12.86 44.24
C PHE A 3 -47.98 12.90 43.64
N SER A 4 -46.94 12.31 44.24
CA SER A 4 -46.62 10.88 44.50
C SER A 4 -45.49 10.44 43.56
N VAL A 5 -44.29 10.40 44.14
CA VAL A 5 -43.10 9.70 43.66
C VAL A 5 -43.40 8.20 43.59
N TRP A 6 -43.06 7.55 42.47
CA TRP A 6 -43.03 6.09 42.36
C TRP A 6 -41.59 5.60 42.23
N LEU A 7 -41.28 4.60 43.05
CA LEU A 7 -40.01 3.90 43.16
C LEU A 7 -39.64 3.19 41.86
N VAL A 8 -38.37 3.34 41.43
CA VAL A 8 -37.70 2.34 40.59
C VAL A 8 -36.62 1.64 41.42
N GLY A 9 -36.98 0.41 41.81
CA GLY A 9 -36.15 -0.79 41.95
C GLY A 9 -34.68 -0.67 42.36
N ARG A 10 -34.40 -1.03 43.61
CA ARG A 10 -33.07 -1.26 44.21
C ARG A 10 -32.30 -2.49 43.63
N SER A 11 -32.76 -3.08 42.54
CA SER A 11 -32.24 -4.33 41.95
C SER A 11 -31.23 -4.12 40.82
N SER A 12 -31.25 -2.97 40.13
CA SER A 12 -30.44 -2.75 38.92
C SER A 12 -29.01 -2.28 39.18
N ARG A 13 -28.63 -2.01 40.45
CA ARG A 13 -27.30 -1.50 40.81
C ARG A 13 -26.24 -2.58 41.06
N ARG A 14 -26.63 -3.86 41.18
CA ARG A 14 -25.68 -4.97 41.41
C ARG A 14 -25.17 -5.64 40.12
N LEU A 15 -25.87 -5.45 39.00
CA LEU A 15 -25.48 -6.04 37.70
C LEU A 15 -24.44 -5.20 36.94
N ILE A 16 -24.31 -3.90 37.22
CA ILE A 16 -23.35 -3.03 36.53
C ILE A 16 -21.93 -3.15 37.12
N ILE A 17 -21.80 -3.52 38.39
CA ILE A 17 -20.49 -3.65 39.06
C ILE A 17 -19.82 -5.00 38.73
N ALA A 18 -20.58 -6.05 38.39
CA ALA A 18 -20.02 -7.36 38.04
C ALA A 18 -19.42 -7.44 36.61
N MET A 19 -19.81 -6.55 35.68
CA MET A 19 -19.21 -6.51 34.33
C MET A 19 -17.89 -5.73 34.27
N ILE A 20 -17.58 -4.88 35.25
CA ILE A 20 -16.35 -4.08 35.26
C ILE A 20 -15.16 -4.84 35.88
N VAL A 21 -15.41 -5.90 36.66
CA VAL A 21 -14.35 -6.73 37.26
C VAL A 21 -13.94 -7.91 36.36
N ALA A 22 -14.76 -8.30 35.39
CA ALA A 22 -14.45 -9.41 34.47
C ALA A 22 -13.55 -9.01 33.27
N VAL A 23 -13.21 -7.73 33.11
CA VAL A 23 -12.37 -7.24 31.98
C VAL A 23 -10.89 -7.08 32.38
N LEU A 24 -10.54 -7.27 33.66
CA LEU A 24 -9.18 -7.03 34.17
C LEU A 24 -8.35 -8.30 34.46
N VAL A 25 -8.76 -9.48 33.98
CA VAL A 25 -8.04 -10.76 34.24
C VAL A 25 -7.66 -11.52 32.96
N VAL A 26 -7.75 -10.92 31.77
CA VAL A 26 -7.27 -11.58 30.53
C VAL A 26 -6.31 -10.67 29.78
N SER A 27 -5.07 -10.58 30.26
CA SER A 27 -3.94 -10.12 29.43
C SER A 27 -2.58 -10.49 30.02
N ASP A 28 -2.41 -11.75 30.42
CA ASP A 28 -1.09 -12.41 30.39
C ASP A 28 -0.96 -13.24 29.11
N LEU A 29 -1.30 -12.63 27.96
CA LEU A 29 -0.87 -13.17 26.69
C LEU A 29 0.60 -12.73 26.53
N PRO A 30 1.57 -13.66 26.48
CA PRO A 30 2.93 -13.28 26.15
C PRO A 30 2.86 -12.57 24.80
N VAL A 31 3.27 -11.31 24.77
CA VAL A 31 3.57 -10.59 23.55
C VAL A 31 4.72 -11.37 22.91
N THR A 32 4.37 -12.39 22.13
CA THR A 32 5.32 -13.03 21.24
C THR A 32 5.71 -11.95 20.26
N ASN A 33 6.91 -11.41 20.45
CA ASN A 33 7.55 -10.50 19.52
C ASN A 33 7.73 -11.32 18.23
N ARG A 34 6.70 -11.36 17.38
CA ARG A 34 6.78 -11.99 16.07
C ARG A 34 7.71 -11.11 15.25
N SER A 35 8.98 -11.50 15.26
CA SER A 35 9.93 -11.04 14.26
C SER A 35 9.33 -11.34 12.90
N PHE A 36 9.15 -10.31 12.08
CA PHE A 36 8.79 -10.47 10.67
C PHE A 36 9.99 -10.94 9.84
N ALA A 37 11.19 -11.05 10.44
CA ALA A 37 12.32 -11.67 9.79
C ALA A 37 12.12 -13.19 9.77
N LYS A 38 12.30 -13.79 8.59
CA LYS A 38 12.38 -15.25 8.49
C LYS A 38 13.61 -15.71 9.28
N ASP A 39 13.40 -16.58 10.26
CA ASP A 39 14.50 -17.19 11.00
C ASP A 39 15.48 -17.88 10.04
N ALA A 40 16.78 -17.77 10.36
CA ALA A 40 17.82 -18.44 9.60
C ALA A 40 17.59 -19.96 9.58
N VAL A 41 17.92 -20.60 8.46
CA VAL A 41 17.93 -22.06 8.40
C VAL A 41 19.05 -22.58 9.32
N PRO A 42 18.78 -23.55 10.22
CA PRO A 42 19.80 -24.09 11.11
C PRO A 42 20.98 -24.70 10.36
N PHE A 43 22.20 -24.46 10.84
CA PHE A 43 23.43 -24.96 10.21
C PHE A 43 23.46 -26.50 10.06
N ALA A 44 22.87 -27.25 11.00
CA ALA A 44 22.80 -28.71 10.90
C ALA A 44 22.00 -29.18 9.67
N ARG A 45 20.93 -28.46 9.31
CA ARG A 45 20.16 -28.75 8.10
C ARG A 45 20.95 -28.39 6.85
N LEU A 46 21.61 -27.23 6.85
CA LEU A 46 22.44 -26.78 5.74
C LEU A 46 23.62 -27.73 5.47
N ASP A 47 24.24 -28.29 6.51
CA ASP A 47 25.29 -29.32 6.39
C ASP A 47 24.74 -30.62 5.78
N ALA A 48 23.60 -31.11 6.28
CA ALA A 48 22.96 -32.31 5.72
C ALA A 48 22.60 -32.13 4.23
N GLU A 49 22.04 -30.97 3.85
CA GLU A 49 21.74 -30.63 2.46
C GLU A 49 23.02 -30.47 1.63
N PHE A 50 24.09 -29.92 2.22
CA PHE A 50 25.39 -29.76 1.56
C PHE A 50 25.95 -31.10 1.12
N GLN A 51 26.03 -32.07 2.04
CA GLN A 51 26.58 -33.39 1.76
C GLN A 51 25.69 -34.19 0.80
N LYS A 52 24.36 -34.15 0.99
CA LYS A 52 23.41 -34.96 0.23
C LYS A 52 23.19 -34.45 -1.18
N SER A 53 23.08 -33.14 -1.36
CA SER A 53 22.55 -32.55 -2.60
C SER A 53 23.55 -31.62 -3.29
N ILE A 54 24.30 -30.81 -2.54
CA ILE A 54 25.12 -29.74 -3.12
C ILE A 54 26.48 -30.25 -3.57
N ARG A 55 27.19 -30.99 -2.73
CA ARG A 55 28.51 -31.53 -3.06
C ARG A 55 28.49 -32.42 -4.32
N PRO A 56 27.49 -33.28 -4.57
CA PRO A 56 27.36 -34.00 -5.84
C PRO A 56 27.17 -33.07 -7.04
N LEU A 57 26.40 -31.98 -6.91
CA LEU A 57 26.21 -31.01 -7.99
C LEU A 57 27.51 -30.27 -8.30
N LEU A 58 28.27 -29.85 -7.28
CA LEU A 58 29.58 -29.22 -7.46
C LEU A 58 30.56 -30.16 -8.15
N SER A 59 30.59 -31.42 -7.72
CA SER A 59 31.45 -32.45 -8.31
C SER A 59 31.15 -32.62 -9.80
N ARG A 60 29.87 -32.67 -10.18
CA ARG A 60 29.46 -32.88 -11.57
C ARG A 60 29.65 -31.66 -12.48
N TYR A 61 29.39 -30.45 -11.97
CA TYR A 61 29.26 -29.25 -12.81
C TYR A 61 30.35 -28.20 -12.60
N CYS A 62 31.08 -28.23 -11.48
CA CYS A 62 32.00 -27.16 -11.09
C CYS A 62 33.46 -27.63 -10.95
N LEU A 63 33.72 -28.78 -10.34
CA LEU A 63 35.08 -29.22 -10.00
C LEU A 63 35.97 -29.55 -11.22
N GLY A 64 35.38 -29.75 -12.40
CA GLY A 64 36.13 -29.89 -13.65
C GLY A 64 36.96 -28.65 -14.03
N CYS A 65 36.58 -27.47 -13.51
CA CYS A 65 37.24 -26.19 -13.78
C CYS A 65 37.66 -25.40 -12.53
N HIS A 66 37.06 -25.70 -11.37
CA HIS A 66 37.30 -25.02 -10.08
C HIS A 66 37.68 -26.01 -8.99
N SER A 67 38.83 -26.66 -9.15
CA SER A 67 39.41 -27.67 -8.24
C SER A 67 40.83 -27.29 -7.82
N THR A 68 41.42 -28.01 -6.87
CA THR A 68 42.78 -27.73 -6.41
C THR A 68 43.81 -27.85 -7.53
N LYS A 69 43.59 -28.78 -8.46
CA LYS A 69 44.44 -28.95 -9.65
C LYS A 69 44.20 -27.87 -10.71
N LYS A 70 42.96 -27.40 -10.88
CA LYS A 70 42.57 -26.44 -11.93
C LYS A 70 41.72 -25.34 -11.30
N LYS A 71 42.35 -24.19 -11.02
CA LYS A 71 41.76 -23.05 -10.30
C LYS A 71 41.39 -21.90 -11.24
N ILE A 72 40.50 -22.14 -12.21
CA ILE A 72 40.07 -21.06 -13.13
C ILE A 72 39.39 -19.96 -12.29
N GLY A 73 39.78 -18.70 -12.54
CA GLY A 73 39.26 -17.54 -11.80
C GLY A 73 39.68 -17.52 -10.33
N GLU A 74 40.81 -18.15 -9.99
CA GLU A 74 41.34 -18.27 -8.62
C GLU A 74 40.39 -18.94 -7.62
N LEU A 75 39.45 -19.73 -8.14
CA LEU A 75 38.43 -20.40 -7.35
C LEU A 75 38.73 -21.90 -7.25
N ASP A 76 38.88 -22.37 -6.02
CA ASP A 76 38.98 -23.78 -5.67
C ASP A 76 37.76 -24.16 -4.83
N LEU A 77 36.86 -24.97 -5.39
CA LEU A 77 35.68 -25.47 -4.68
C LEU A 77 35.91 -26.87 -4.09
N GLU A 78 37.01 -27.53 -4.44
CA GLU A 78 37.36 -28.87 -3.95
C GLU A 78 37.78 -28.83 -2.47
N GLN A 79 38.35 -27.71 -2.02
CA GLN A 79 38.71 -27.48 -0.62
C GLN A 79 37.50 -27.54 0.35
N PHE A 80 36.27 -27.38 -0.13
CA PHE A 80 35.06 -27.40 0.68
C PHE A 80 34.56 -28.84 0.93
N THR A 81 35.39 -29.66 1.58
CA THR A 81 35.08 -31.06 1.89
C THR A 81 34.12 -31.21 3.08
N THR A 82 34.10 -30.23 3.97
CA THR A 82 33.25 -30.18 5.17
C THR A 82 32.47 -28.88 5.23
N PHE A 83 31.33 -28.87 5.92
CA PHE A 83 30.57 -27.65 6.13
C PHE A 83 31.34 -26.61 6.97
N ALA A 84 32.23 -27.04 7.87
CA ALA A 84 33.14 -26.12 8.56
C ALA A 84 34.06 -25.36 7.59
N ALA A 85 34.56 -26.02 6.54
CA ALA A 85 35.34 -25.37 5.48
C ALA A 85 34.47 -24.40 4.66
N VAL A 86 33.22 -24.79 4.34
CA VAL A 86 32.23 -23.91 3.69
C VAL A 86 32.09 -22.60 4.48
N ARG A 87 31.86 -22.69 5.79
CA ARG A 87 31.68 -21.53 6.69
C ARG A 87 32.88 -20.58 6.70
N LYS A 88 34.10 -21.10 6.59
CA LYS A 88 35.33 -20.28 6.48
C LYS A 88 35.50 -19.62 5.12
N GLY A 89 34.86 -20.16 4.07
CA GLY A 89 35.01 -19.73 2.68
C GLY A 89 33.93 -18.79 2.14
N THR A 90 33.23 -18.01 2.98
CA THR A 90 32.06 -17.18 2.59
C THR A 90 32.30 -16.32 1.34
N LYS A 91 33.50 -15.76 1.17
CA LYS A 91 33.86 -14.96 -0.02
C LYS A 91 33.77 -15.75 -1.33
N SER A 92 34.16 -17.02 -1.32
CA SER A 92 34.05 -17.89 -2.49
C SER A 92 32.60 -18.16 -2.85
N TRP A 93 31.74 -18.34 -1.84
CA TRP A 93 30.31 -18.60 -2.04
C TRP A 93 29.54 -17.37 -2.54
N LEU A 94 29.95 -16.15 -2.17
CA LEU A 94 29.43 -14.91 -2.75
C LEU A 94 29.68 -14.86 -4.27
N LYS A 95 30.91 -15.16 -4.71
CA LYS A 95 31.26 -15.25 -6.14
C LYS A 95 30.44 -16.34 -6.85
N VAL A 96 30.22 -17.49 -6.20
CA VAL A 96 29.39 -18.56 -6.77
C VAL A 96 27.95 -18.10 -7.00
N VAL A 97 27.33 -17.39 -6.04
CA VAL A 97 25.97 -16.84 -6.21
C VAL A 97 25.93 -15.86 -7.37
N GLU A 98 26.85 -14.91 -7.43
CA GLU A 98 26.94 -13.91 -8.50
C GLU A 98 27.01 -14.58 -9.89
N MET A 99 27.90 -15.57 -10.05
CA MET A 99 28.07 -16.30 -11.31
C MET A 99 26.87 -17.16 -11.69
N LEU A 100 26.13 -17.68 -10.69
CA LEU A 100 24.89 -18.44 -10.91
C LEU A 100 23.72 -17.52 -11.28
N ASP A 101 23.63 -16.34 -10.67
CA ASP A 101 22.58 -15.34 -10.91
C ASP A 101 22.74 -14.70 -12.29
N ASN A 102 23.97 -14.41 -12.71
CA ASN A 102 24.26 -13.92 -14.06
C ASN A 102 24.17 -15.03 -15.13
N GLY A 103 24.04 -16.29 -14.73
CA GLY A 103 23.98 -17.43 -15.65
C GLY A 103 25.29 -17.69 -16.41
N GLU A 104 26.41 -17.12 -15.95
CA GLU A 104 27.72 -17.25 -16.58
C GLU A 104 28.36 -18.62 -16.32
N MET A 105 28.01 -19.23 -15.18
CA MET A 105 28.52 -20.54 -14.77
C MET A 105 27.40 -21.61 -14.66
N PRO A 106 27.68 -22.86 -15.08
CA PRO A 106 28.85 -23.27 -15.88
C PRO A 106 28.85 -22.66 -17.30
N PRO A 107 30.00 -22.58 -18.00
CA PRO A 107 30.05 -22.03 -19.37
C PRO A 107 29.21 -22.83 -20.36
N LYS A 108 28.73 -22.18 -21.44
CA LYS A 108 27.84 -22.80 -22.44
C LYS A 108 28.37 -24.11 -23.06
N LYS A 109 29.70 -24.28 -23.14
CA LYS A 109 30.37 -25.47 -23.70
C LYS A 109 30.54 -26.61 -22.68
N SER A 110 30.18 -26.40 -21.41
CA SER A 110 30.28 -27.38 -20.33
C SER A 110 28.91 -27.98 -20.00
N ALA A 111 28.89 -29.11 -19.30
CA ALA A 111 27.66 -29.71 -18.80
C ALA A 111 26.87 -28.71 -17.93
N GLN A 112 25.58 -28.57 -18.22
CA GLN A 112 24.70 -27.64 -17.51
C GLN A 112 23.82 -28.39 -16.49
N PRO A 113 23.58 -27.81 -15.30
CA PRO A 113 22.55 -28.30 -14.40
C PRO A 113 21.16 -28.03 -15.00
N THR A 114 20.20 -28.90 -14.70
CA THR A 114 18.78 -28.63 -14.97
C THR A 114 18.30 -27.42 -14.18
N ALA A 115 17.18 -26.81 -14.60
CA ALA A 115 16.59 -25.67 -13.88
C ALA A 115 16.32 -25.98 -12.39
N ALA A 116 15.85 -27.19 -12.09
CA ALA A 116 15.63 -27.64 -10.72
C ALA A 116 16.94 -27.72 -9.93
N GLN A 117 17.99 -28.31 -10.49
CA GLN A 117 19.30 -28.42 -9.84
C GLN A 117 19.97 -27.06 -9.62
N ARG A 118 19.87 -26.15 -10.61
CA ARG A 118 20.37 -24.77 -10.47
C ARG A 118 19.65 -24.05 -9.34
N LYS A 119 18.32 -24.19 -9.27
CA LYS A 119 17.51 -23.63 -8.19
C LYS A 119 17.91 -24.21 -6.83
N THR A 120 18.07 -25.53 -6.72
CA THR A 120 18.54 -26.18 -5.49
C THR A 120 19.88 -25.63 -5.03
N LEU A 121 20.86 -25.53 -5.93
CA LEU A 121 22.17 -24.97 -5.61
C LEU A 121 22.05 -23.51 -5.17
N ARG A 122 21.38 -22.66 -5.95
CA ARG A 122 21.21 -21.24 -5.66
C ARG A 122 20.50 -20.98 -4.33
N THR A 123 19.41 -21.69 -4.06
CA THR A 123 18.64 -21.56 -2.82
C THR A 123 19.47 -21.98 -1.61
N TRP A 124 20.26 -23.07 -1.72
CA TRP A 124 21.10 -23.48 -0.61
C TRP A 124 22.21 -22.46 -0.34
N VAL A 125 22.88 -21.93 -1.37
CA VAL A 125 23.94 -20.92 -1.14
C VAL A 125 23.35 -19.64 -0.55
N ASP A 126 22.16 -19.23 -0.97
CA ASP A 126 21.40 -18.11 -0.39
C ASP A 126 21.19 -18.30 1.12
N GLN A 127 20.63 -19.45 1.48
CA GLN A 127 20.28 -19.78 2.86
C GLN A 127 21.53 -19.90 3.73
N TYR A 128 22.60 -20.48 3.18
CA TYR A 128 23.90 -20.53 3.85
C TYR A 128 24.46 -19.13 4.09
N LEU A 129 24.52 -18.27 3.06
CA LEU A 129 25.07 -16.92 3.18
C LEU A 129 24.25 -16.07 4.16
N ASN A 130 22.92 -16.19 4.14
CA ASN A 130 22.04 -15.51 5.08
C ASN A 130 22.24 -16.02 6.52
N ALA A 131 22.33 -17.34 6.72
CA ALA A 131 22.59 -17.93 8.03
C ALA A 131 23.98 -17.52 8.57
N GLU A 132 25.00 -17.48 7.72
CA GLU A 132 26.35 -17.04 8.10
C GLU A 132 26.41 -15.54 8.38
N ALA A 133 25.67 -14.72 7.62
CA ALA A 133 25.54 -13.28 7.88
C ALA A 133 24.87 -13.03 9.23
N LEU A 134 23.76 -13.70 9.54
CA LEU A 134 23.08 -13.59 10.82
C LEU A 134 23.94 -14.08 11.99
N ALA A 135 24.68 -15.18 11.81
CA ALA A 135 25.61 -15.67 12.82
C ALA A 135 26.78 -14.71 13.10
N ARG A 136 27.09 -13.80 12.15
CA ARG A 136 28.17 -12.80 12.27
C ARG A 136 27.67 -11.38 12.48
N ALA A 137 26.37 -11.13 12.43
CA ALA A 137 25.79 -9.79 12.48
C ALA A 137 26.11 -9.06 13.80
N GLY A 138 26.45 -9.81 14.85
CA GLY A 138 26.65 -9.25 16.19
C GLY A 138 25.34 -8.70 16.76
N ASP A 139 25.46 -7.96 17.86
CA ASP A 139 24.35 -7.16 18.36
C ASP A 139 24.33 -5.84 17.56
N PRO A 140 23.28 -5.53 16.78
CA PRO A 140 23.17 -4.25 16.06
C PRO A 140 23.02 -3.05 17.02
N GLY A 141 22.90 -3.30 18.32
CA GLY A 141 22.63 -2.31 19.34
C GLY A 141 21.13 -2.07 19.51
N PRO A 142 20.76 -1.16 20.44
CA PRO A 142 19.36 -0.86 20.70
C PRO A 142 18.71 -0.20 19.48
N VAL A 143 17.49 -0.64 19.15
CA VAL A 143 16.64 0.06 18.19
C VAL A 143 16.14 1.34 18.84
N VAL A 144 16.67 2.47 18.40
CA VAL A 144 16.18 3.77 18.85
C VAL A 144 14.83 4.08 18.19
N LEU A 145 13.83 4.44 19.00
CA LEU A 145 12.59 4.99 18.48
C LEU A 145 12.93 6.29 17.75
N ARG A 146 12.62 6.34 16.45
CA ARG A 146 12.79 7.54 15.63
C ARG A 146 11.44 8.08 15.21
N ARG A 147 11.34 9.40 15.14
CA ARG A 147 10.24 10.06 14.41
C ARG A 147 10.47 9.92 12.90
N LEU A 148 9.41 10.22 12.13
CA LEU A 148 9.54 10.46 10.71
C LEU A 148 10.27 11.78 10.50
N ASN A 149 11.16 11.80 9.51
CA ASN A 149 11.78 13.04 9.06
C ASN A 149 10.74 13.92 8.33
N ASN A 150 11.04 15.19 8.04
CA ASN A 150 10.08 16.15 7.50
C ASN A 150 9.48 15.68 6.16
N ALA A 151 10.30 15.08 5.29
CA ALA A 151 9.86 14.55 4.01
C ALA A 151 9.00 13.29 4.19
N GLU A 152 9.47 12.33 4.99
CA GLU A 152 8.75 11.11 5.35
C GLU A 152 7.38 11.44 5.94
N TYR A 153 7.30 12.39 6.87
CA TYR A 153 6.05 12.83 7.48
C TYR A 153 5.11 13.44 6.44
N THR A 154 5.61 14.36 5.61
CA THR A 154 4.81 15.01 4.57
C THR A 154 4.23 14.01 3.57
N PHE A 155 5.06 13.11 3.05
CA PHE A 155 4.59 12.10 2.09
C PHE A 155 3.65 11.07 2.73
N THR A 156 3.90 10.67 3.97
CA THR A 156 2.99 9.78 4.71
C THR A 156 1.61 10.41 4.87
N ILE A 157 1.53 11.71 5.21
CA ILE A 157 0.25 12.41 5.32
C ILE A 157 -0.43 12.51 3.95
N ARG A 158 0.31 12.77 2.87
CA ARG A 158 -0.24 12.78 1.51
C ARG A 158 -0.80 11.42 1.10
N ASP A 159 -0.09 10.33 1.42
CA ASP A 159 -0.52 8.97 1.08
C ASP A 159 -1.75 8.55 1.89
N LEU A 160 -1.83 8.93 3.16
CA LEU A 160 -2.96 8.60 4.03
C LEU A 160 -4.21 9.43 3.71
N THR A 161 -4.04 10.69 3.33
CA THR A 161 -5.16 11.61 3.10
C THR A 161 -5.55 11.73 1.63
N GLY A 162 -4.64 11.44 0.69
CA GLY A 162 -4.82 11.70 -0.75
C GLY A 162 -4.81 13.19 -1.11
N VAL A 163 -4.55 14.08 -0.16
CA VAL A 163 -4.50 15.54 -0.35
C VAL A 163 -3.04 16.00 -0.35
N PRO A 164 -2.61 16.90 -1.25
CA PRO A 164 -1.23 17.37 -1.36
C PRO A 164 -0.85 18.36 -0.24
N LEU A 165 -1.06 17.99 1.02
CA LEU A 165 -0.72 18.80 2.18
C LEU A 165 0.80 18.93 2.36
N ASP A 166 1.23 20.03 2.98
CA ASP A 166 2.63 20.26 3.38
C ASP A 166 2.71 20.67 4.86
N PRO A 167 2.53 19.69 5.77
CA PRO A 167 2.45 19.95 7.20
C PRO A 167 3.81 20.27 7.83
N ALA A 168 4.92 19.88 7.18
CA ALA A 168 6.27 20.09 7.70
C ALA A 168 6.90 21.42 7.25
N ARG A 169 6.21 22.24 6.46
CA ARG A 169 6.75 23.49 5.89
C ARG A 169 7.32 24.48 6.92
N GLU A 170 6.76 24.47 8.14
CA GLU A 170 7.20 25.34 9.24
C GLU A 170 8.10 24.64 10.25
N PHE A 171 8.46 23.38 9.99
CA PHE A 171 9.34 22.64 10.87
C PHE A 171 10.77 23.14 10.68
N PRO A 172 11.61 23.12 11.72
CA PRO A 172 13.03 23.37 11.57
C PRO A 172 13.63 22.44 10.50
N THR A 173 14.64 22.94 9.81
CA THR A 173 15.45 22.10 8.92
C THR A 173 16.10 20.98 9.72
N GLU A 174 16.06 19.78 9.17
CA GLU A 174 16.67 18.63 9.82
C GLU A 174 18.14 18.57 9.45
N GLY A 175 18.98 18.46 10.48
CA GLY A 175 20.38 18.17 10.26
C GLY A 175 20.54 16.77 9.69
N ALA A 176 21.44 16.62 8.73
CA ALA A 176 21.99 15.31 8.43
C ALA A 176 22.80 14.83 9.65
N ALA A 177 22.73 13.54 9.96
CA ALA A 177 23.71 12.92 10.83
C ALA A 177 25.13 13.09 10.26
N GLY A 178 26.16 12.72 11.02
CA GLY A 178 27.55 12.70 10.51
C GLY A 178 27.70 11.93 9.18
N GLU A 179 26.82 10.95 8.96
CA GLU A 179 26.76 10.10 7.77
C GLU A 179 26.06 10.73 6.55
N GLY A 180 25.53 11.95 6.66
CA GLY A 180 24.81 12.63 5.56
C GLY A 180 23.33 12.26 5.40
N PHE A 181 22.80 11.31 6.17
CA PHE A 181 21.40 10.92 6.13
C PHE A 181 20.53 11.69 7.13
N THR A 182 19.31 12.05 6.72
CA THR A 182 18.32 12.77 7.54
C THR A 182 17.32 11.85 8.24
N ASN A 183 17.44 10.53 8.11
CA ASN A 183 16.56 9.54 8.76
C ASN A 183 17.24 8.76 9.89
N THR A 184 18.44 9.17 10.29
CA THR A 184 19.19 8.55 11.40
C THR A 184 18.51 8.86 12.72
N GLY A 185 18.05 7.83 13.44
CA GLY A 185 17.23 7.99 14.64
C GLY A 185 17.87 8.85 15.73
N ASN A 186 19.17 8.67 16.00
CA ASN A 186 19.91 9.44 17.01
C ASN A 186 20.01 10.94 16.69
N SER A 187 19.81 11.33 15.43
CA SER A 187 19.90 12.72 14.98
C SER A 187 18.53 13.42 14.94
N LEU A 188 17.43 12.67 15.03
CA LEU A 188 16.07 13.19 14.97
C LEU A 188 15.52 13.54 16.36
N VAL A 189 16.13 14.54 16.99
CA VAL A 189 15.73 15.03 18.32
C VAL A 189 14.36 15.71 18.27
N MET A 190 13.56 15.53 19.32
CA MET A 190 12.28 16.22 19.52
C MET A 190 12.45 17.36 20.52
N SER A 191 12.32 18.61 20.06
CA SER A 191 12.29 19.78 20.94
C SER A 191 10.85 20.14 21.33
N PRO A 192 10.61 20.85 22.45
CA PRO A 192 9.27 21.34 22.79
C PRO A 192 8.64 22.21 21.70
N ALA A 193 9.45 23.03 21.02
CA ALA A 193 8.98 23.86 19.90
C ALA A 193 8.55 23.01 18.69
N LEU A 194 9.31 21.96 18.37
CA LEU A 194 8.95 21.03 17.30
C LEU A 194 7.67 20.25 17.64
N LEU A 195 7.51 19.80 18.88
CA LEU A 195 6.26 19.16 19.31
C LEU A 195 5.05 20.09 19.10
N ARG A 196 5.21 21.39 19.39
CA ARG A 196 4.16 22.37 19.12
C ARG A 196 3.83 22.46 17.62
N LYS A 197 4.85 22.49 16.76
CA LYS A 197 4.67 22.47 15.31
C LYS A 197 3.94 21.21 14.82
N TYR A 198 4.20 20.04 15.39
CA TYR A 198 3.44 18.82 15.09
C TYR A 198 1.97 18.93 15.49
N LEU A 199 1.65 19.56 16.63
CA LEU A 199 0.26 19.79 17.05
C LEU A 199 -0.46 20.77 16.12
N ASP A 200 0.20 21.87 15.77
CA ASP A 200 -0.37 22.87 14.85
C ASP A 200 -0.60 22.24 13.45
N ALA A 201 0.35 21.44 12.96
CA ALA A 201 0.20 20.65 11.74
C ALA A 201 -0.95 19.64 11.83
N GLY A 202 -1.11 18.97 12.98
CA GLY A 202 -2.22 18.06 13.23
C GLY A 202 -3.58 18.76 13.15
N HIS A 203 -3.69 19.98 13.68
CA HIS A 203 -4.90 20.80 13.54
C HIS A 203 -5.17 21.18 12.08
N GLU A 204 -4.14 21.56 11.33
CA GLU A 204 -4.27 21.87 9.90
C GLU A 204 -4.79 20.65 9.13
N ILE A 205 -4.15 19.48 9.29
CA ILE A 205 -4.55 18.23 8.64
C ILE A 205 -5.99 17.85 9.01
N ALA A 206 -6.37 17.97 10.29
CA ALA A 206 -7.72 17.70 10.75
C ALA A 206 -8.76 18.65 10.13
N GLY A 207 -8.39 19.90 9.82
CA GLY A 207 -9.24 20.86 9.11
C GLY A 207 -9.62 20.42 7.68
N HIS A 208 -8.86 19.53 7.07
CA HIS A 208 -9.15 18.94 5.76
C HIS A 208 -10.02 17.68 5.83
N ALA A 209 -10.29 17.15 7.03
CA ALA A 209 -11.10 15.95 7.20
C ALA A 209 -12.58 16.24 6.95
N VAL A 210 -13.20 15.42 6.11
CA VAL A 210 -14.64 15.45 5.81
C VAL A 210 -15.28 14.21 6.41
N LEU A 211 -16.11 14.42 7.44
CA LEU A 211 -16.81 13.33 8.11
C LEU A 211 -18.04 12.93 7.28
N LEU A 212 -18.02 11.72 6.73
CA LEU A 212 -19.15 11.11 6.03
C LEU A 212 -19.83 10.08 6.96
N PRO A 213 -21.10 9.71 6.69
CA PRO A 213 -21.83 8.76 7.55
C PRO A 213 -21.15 7.41 7.77
N THR A 214 -20.28 6.99 6.85
CA THR A 214 -19.64 5.65 6.86
C THR A 214 -18.12 5.68 6.87
N ARG A 215 -17.49 6.84 6.65
CA ARG A 215 -16.03 6.98 6.57
C ARG A 215 -15.57 8.40 6.84
N ILE A 216 -14.27 8.55 7.06
CA ILE A 216 -13.58 9.85 6.98
C ILE A 216 -12.99 9.96 5.58
N ASP A 217 -13.22 11.10 4.94
CA ASP A 217 -12.60 11.48 3.67
C ASP A 217 -11.73 12.73 3.89
N PHE A 218 -10.96 13.15 2.89
CA PHE A 218 -10.18 14.39 2.97
C PHE A 218 -10.38 15.24 1.71
N SER A 219 -10.46 16.55 1.90
CA SER A 219 -10.61 17.52 0.80
C SER A 219 -9.42 18.48 0.75
N PRO A 220 -9.02 18.96 -0.44
CA PRO A 220 -8.08 20.07 -0.55
C PRO A 220 -8.55 21.36 0.11
N GLY A 221 -9.87 21.56 0.23
CA GLY A 221 -10.46 22.68 0.97
C GLY A 221 -10.61 22.36 2.45
N ASN A 222 -10.60 23.38 3.30
CA ASN A 222 -10.76 23.23 4.76
C ASN A 222 -12.02 23.94 5.30
N SER A 223 -12.92 24.36 4.41
CA SER A 223 -14.20 24.96 4.79
C SER A 223 -15.39 24.16 4.25
N ARG A 224 -16.53 24.23 4.95
CA ARG A 224 -17.78 23.59 4.49
C ARG A 224 -18.21 24.07 3.10
N ARG A 225 -17.89 25.32 2.78
CA ARG A 225 -18.21 25.90 1.47
C ARG A 225 -17.38 25.23 0.38
N ASP A 226 -16.07 25.10 0.59
CA ASP A 226 -15.19 24.44 -0.39
C ASP A 226 -15.61 23.00 -0.64
N TRP A 227 -15.93 22.27 0.43
CA TRP A 227 -16.43 20.89 0.31
C TRP A 227 -17.72 20.84 -0.50
N THR A 228 -18.65 21.75 -0.22
CA THR A 228 -19.93 21.82 -0.95
C THR A 228 -19.69 22.14 -2.42
N ASP A 229 -18.84 23.11 -2.71
CA ASP A 229 -18.52 23.53 -4.08
C ASP A 229 -17.78 22.42 -4.86
N GLU A 230 -16.88 21.68 -4.19
CA GLU A 230 -16.19 20.51 -4.76
C GLU A 230 -17.20 19.40 -5.14
N TRP A 231 -18.06 19.00 -4.20
CA TRP A 231 -19.07 17.96 -4.44
C TRP A 231 -20.11 18.37 -5.48
N LEU A 232 -20.59 19.62 -5.44
CA LEU A 232 -21.46 20.17 -6.48
C LEU A 232 -20.76 20.20 -7.83
N GLY A 233 -19.46 20.50 -7.86
CA GLY A 233 -18.62 20.43 -9.04
C GLY A 233 -18.60 19.01 -9.63
N LYS A 234 -18.34 17.99 -8.81
CA LYS A 234 -18.34 16.57 -9.21
C LYS A 234 -19.71 16.13 -9.74
N ILE A 235 -20.79 16.49 -9.06
CA ILE A 235 -22.17 16.20 -9.49
C ILE A 235 -22.46 16.85 -10.85
N ARG A 236 -22.14 18.15 -11.00
CA ARG A 236 -22.33 18.87 -12.26
C ARG A 236 -21.50 18.27 -13.39
N ALA A 237 -20.26 17.86 -13.13
CA ALA A 237 -19.39 17.22 -14.12
C ALA A 237 -19.96 15.88 -14.61
N PHE A 238 -20.48 15.06 -13.70
CA PHE A 238 -21.17 13.81 -14.05
C PHE A 238 -22.38 14.06 -14.96
N TYR A 239 -23.28 14.97 -14.58
CA TYR A 239 -24.49 15.23 -15.38
C TYR A 239 -24.22 15.91 -16.71
N ARG A 240 -23.15 16.71 -16.84
CA ARG A 240 -22.74 17.32 -18.12
C ARG A 240 -22.45 16.29 -19.21
N GLN A 241 -22.10 15.05 -18.88
CA GLN A 241 -21.90 13.98 -19.86
C GLN A 241 -23.20 13.53 -20.53
N HIS A 242 -24.36 13.80 -19.90
CA HIS A 242 -25.67 13.34 -20.36
C HIS A 242 -26.64 14.48 -20.67
N ALA A 243 -26.25 15.72 -20.42
CA ALA A 243 -27.08 16.91 -20.60
C ALA A 243 -26.47 17.89 -21.58
N THR A 244 -27.30 18.49 -22.42
CA THR A 244 -26.93 19.66 -23.23
C THR A 244 -26.98 20.91 -22.37
N VAL A 245 -25.93 21.71 -22.43
CA VAL A 245 -25.88 22.97 -21.70
C VAL A 245 -26.62 24.02 -22.51
N LYS A 246 -27.71 24.58 -21.95
CA LYS A 246 -28.42 25.72 -22.53
C LYS A 246 -28.28 26.92 -21.60
N ARG A 247 -27.82 28.04 -22.13
CA ARG A 247 -27.82 29.31 -21.38
C ARG A 247 -29.28 29.70 -21.13
N LEU A 248 -29.65 29.83 -19.85
CA LEU A 248 -30.96 30.34 -19.50
C LEU A 248 -30.95 31.86 -19.74
N GLY A 249 -31.73 32.30 -20.72
CA GLY A 249 -32.01 33.72 -20.93
C GLY A 249 -32.95 34.25 -19.85
N THR A 250 -32.97 35.57 -19.68
CA THR A 250 -34.07 36.23 -18.97
C THR A 250 -35.25 36.39 -19.93
N PRO A 251 -36.51 36.25 -19.46
CA PRO A 251 -37.69 36.61 -20.27
C PRO A 251 -37.77 38.11 -20.58
N TYR A 252 -36.96 38.95 -19.92
CA TYR A 252 -36.92 40.40 -20.14
C TYR A 252 -35.89 40.78 -21.22
N LYS A 253 -36.38 41.17 -22.41
CA LYS A 253 -35.55 41.74 -23.49
C LYS A 253 -34.74 42.93 -22.99
N GLY A 254 -33.43 42.94 -23.26
CA GLY A 254 -32.50 44.01 -22.86
C GLY A 254 -31.80 43.79 -21.52
N TYR A 255 -32.19 42.77 -20.75
CA TYR A 255 -31.59 42.40 -19.46
C TYR A 255 -30.71 41.14 -19.55
N GLU A 256 -30.31 40.70 -20.76
CA GLU A 256 -29.54 39.47 -20.98
C GLU A 256 -28.15 39.51 -20.31
N ARG A 257 -27.63 40.71 -20.05
CA ARG A 257 -26.39 40.94 -19.28
C ARG A 257 -26.57 40.90 -17.76
N LEU A 258 -27.80 41.06 -17.27
CA LEU A 258 -28.17 41.03 -15.83
C LEU A 258 -28.77 39.69 -15.39
N ALA A 259 -29.05 38.79 -16.34
CA ALA A 259 -29.58 37.46 -16.07
C ALA A 259 -28.49 36.52 -15.51
N HIS A 260 -28.43 36.39 -14.18
CA HIS A 260 -27.55 35.44 -13.49
C HIS A 260 -28.08 34.00 -13.47
N LEU A 261 -29.13 33.69 -14.24
CA LEU A 261 -29.75 32.35 -14.31
C LEU A 261 -28.79 31.25 -14.78
N GLY A 262 -27.65 31.64 -15.36
CA GLY A 262 -26.54 30.74 -15.65
C GLY A 262 -26.87 29.70 -16.73
N ASN A 263 -26.16 28.59 -16.66
CA ASN A 263 -26.25 27.50 -17.63
C ASN A 263 -27.04 26.34 -17.02
N ALA A 264 -28.15 25.94 -17.66
CA ALA A 264 -28.91 24.75 -17.27
C ALA A 264 -28.46 23.53 -18.07
N GLY A 265 -28.34 22.39 -17.40
CA GLY A 265 -28.23 21.09 -18.06
C GLY A 265 -29.62 20.58 -18.41
N LEU A 266 -29.92 20.49 -19.70
CA LEU A 266 -31.16 19.90 -20.22
C LEU A 266 -30.88 18.52 -20.80
N LEU A 267 -31.73 17.54 -20.49
CA LEU A 267 -31.64 16.24 -21.14
C LEU A 267 -32.02 16.41 -22.63
N PRO A 268 -31.23 15.90 -23.60
CA PRO A 268 -31.54 16.03 -25.02
C PRO A 268 -32.67 15.08 -25.43
N LEU A 269 -33.90 15.36 -24.97
CA LEU A 269 -35.08 14.49 -25.11
C LEU A 269 -35.33 14.05 -26.55
N GLU A 270 -35.08 14.92 -27.53
CA GLU A 270 -35.19 14.61 -28.96
C GLU A 270 -34.38 13.37 -29.36
N LYS A 271 -33.14 13.24 -28.85
CA LYS A 271 -32.28 12.08 -29.11
C LYS A 271 -32.85 10.80 -28.50
N TYR A 272 -33.44 10.92 -27.30
CA TYR A 272 -34.07 9.80 -26.62
C TYR A 272 -35.35 9.37 -27.35
N PHE A 273 -36.24 10.29 -27.70
CA PHE A 273 -37.46 9.97 -28.47
C PHE A 273 -37.15 9.37 -29.84
N ALA A 274 -36.16 9.90 -30.56
CA ALA A 274 -35.73 9.34 -31.82
C ALA A 274 -35.22 7.90 -31.67
N ALA A 275 -34.46 7.60 -30.62
CA ALA A 275 -34.01 6.25 -30.30
C ALA A 275 -35.18 5.31 -29.96
N THR A 276 -36.10 5.77 -29.12
CA THR A 276 -37.30 5.00 -28.73
C THR A 276 -38.17 4.66 -29.93
N LEU A 277 -38.38 5.61 -30.85
CA LEU A 277 -39.15 5.39 -32.07
C LEU A 277 -38.45 4.43 -33.04
N ALA A 278 -37.14 4.61 -33.25
CA ALA A 278 -36.37 3.78 -34.17
C ALA A 278 -36.28 2.31 -33.71
N GLU A 279 -36.15 2.08 -32.41
CA GLU A 279 -35.96 0.74 -31.82
C GLU A 279 -37.25 0.15 -31.26
N ARG A 280 -38.41 0.79 -31.50
CA ARG A 280 -39.70 0.39 -30.94
C ARG A 280 -40.01 -1.09 -31.20
N LYS A 281 -39.78 -1.57 -32.42
CA LYS A 281 -40.07 -2.96 -32.81
C LYS A 281 -39.09 -3.95 -32.17
N SER A 282 -37.81 -3.60 -32.08
CA SER A 282 -36.77 -4.47 -31.53
C SER A 282 -36.91 -4.59 -30.01
N LEU A 283 -37.21 -3.48 -29.33
CA LEU A 283 -37.47 -3.43 -27.89
C LEU A 283 -38.79 -4.13 -27.51
N ALA A 284 -39.87 -3.94 -28.28
CA ALA A 284 -41.17 -4.57 -27.99
C ALA A 284 -41.13 -6.11 -28.15
N LYS A 285 -40.30 -6.62 -29.06
CA LYS A 285 -40.07 -8.06 -29.24
C LYS A 285 -39.07 -8.65 -28.23
N GLY A 286 -38.45 -7.84 -27.37
CA GLY A 286 -37.40 -8.27 -26.45
C GLY A 286 -36.09 -8.70 -27.12
N SER A 287 -35.94 -8.43 -28.42
CA SER A 287 -34.76 -8.82 -29.21
C SER A 287 -33.49 -8.02 -28.88
N GLN A 288 -33.64 -6.85 -28.24
CA GLN A 288 -32.54 -6.03 -27.77
C GLN A 288 -32.83 -5.50 -26.37
N ALA A 289 -31.82 -5.50 -25.51
CA ALA A 289 -31.90 -4.86 -24.20
C ALA A 289 -31.78 -3.34 -24.33
N ILE A 290 -32.53 -2.59 -23.52
CA ILE A 290 -32.49 -1.11 -23.46
C ILE A 290 -31.05 -0.60 -23.24
N ALA A 291 -30.29 -1.30 -22.39
CA ALA A 291 -28.89 -0.95 -22.12
C ALA A 291 -28.00 -1.04 -23.38
N ALA A 292 -28.21 -2.05 -24.23
CA ALA A 292 -27.45 -2.20 -25.47
C ALA A 292 -27.80 -1.10 -26.49
N VAL A 293 -29.09 -0.76 -26.60
CA VAL A 293 -29.54 0.36 -27.43
C VAL A 293 -28.97 1.69 -26.95
N ALA A 294 -29.00 1.93 -25.64
CA ALA A 294 -28.49 3.15 -25.03
C ALA A 294 -26.97 3.30 -25.27
N ALA A 295 -26.19 2.24 -25.05
CA ALA A 295 -24.75 2.24 -25.32
C ALA A 295 -24.44 2.55 -26.79
N ARG A 296 -25.12 1.89 -27.74
CA ARG A 296 -24.92 2.09 -29.18
C ARG A 296 -25.23 3.53 -29.62
N ARG A 297 -26.22 4.17 -29.00
CA ARG A 297 -26.69 5.52 -29.36
C ARG A 297 -26.09 6.63 -28.49
N GLY A 298 -25.17 6.30 -27.58
CA GLY A 298 -24.57 7.28 -26.66
C GLY A 298 -25.59 7.92 -25.70
N LEU A 299 -26.60 7.17 -25.30
CA LEU A 299 -27.67 7.61 -24.40
C LEU A 299 -27.49 7.00 -23.01
N ASN A 300 -28.07 7.63 -21.99
CA ASN A 300 -28.14 7.05 -20.65
C ASN A 300 -29.23 5.98 -20.61
N ALA A 301 -28.87 4.74 -20.26
CA ALA A 301 -29.80 3.60 -20.23
C ALA A 301 -30.98 3.79 -19.27
N LYS A 302 -30.75 4.47 -18.12
CA LYS A 302 -31.81 4.73 -17.15
C LYS A 302 -32.87 5.66 -17.72
N TYR A 303 -32.46 6.75 -18.38
CA TYR A 303 -33.40 7.70 -18.99
C TYR A 303 -34.12 7.10 -20.20
N LEU A 304 -33.44 6.31 -21.04
CA LEU A 304 -34.09 5.61 -22.14
C LEU A 304 -35.11 4.58 -21.63
N GLY A 305 -34.79 3.86 -20.56
CA GLY A 305 -35.69 2.89 -19.93
C GLY A 305 -36.95 3.52 -19.38
N LEU A 306 -36.83 4.68 -18.71
CA LEU A 306 -37.99 5.44 -18.20
C LEU A 306 -38.93 5.95 -19.30
N LEU A 307 -38.44 6.14 -20.53
CA LEU A 307 -39.27 6.54 -21.66
C LEU A 307 -39.92 5.35 -22.38
N TRP A 308 -39.47 4.13 -22.08
CA TRP A 308 -39.97 2.90 -22.70
C TRP A 308 -40.90 2.10 -21.77
N SER A 309 -40.74 2.24 -20.45
CA SER A 309 -41.67 1.73 -19.43
C SER A 309 -43.03 2.41 -19.52
#